data_AF-A0A2G5QLA1-F1
#
_entry.id   AF-A0A2G5QLA1-F1
#
_cell.length_a   1.000
_cell.length_b   1.000
_cell.length_c   1.000
_cell.angle_alpha   90.00
_cell.angle_beta   90.00
_cell.angle_gamma   90.00
#
_symmetry.space_group_name_H-M   'P 1'
#
loop_
_entity.id
_entity.type
_entity.pdbx_description
1 polymer ?
#
loop_
_entity_poly.entity_id
_entity_poly.type
_entity_poly.pdbx_seq_one_letter_code
_entity_poly.pdbx_strand_id
1 'polypeptide(L)'
;MRALIIAAGLALTAGAAHADPCEAPVSGYRAGQVIAGPVIYAGDGDSLCVALGRDRAQWVEIREARWFAPELHEPGGREAKRVMDRLVGRRAVCIVERGQNGRTSSYDRVIAACSVDGRPIAEHMRRDGIAEGGRGR
;
A
#
# COMPACT_ATOMS: atom_id res chain seq x y z
N MET A 1 8.08 49.30 -32.95
CA MET A 1 7.94 47.91 -33.42
C MET A 1 8.99 47.04 -32.75
N ARG A 2 8.60 45.80 -32.40
CA ARG A 2 9.42 44.65 -31.95
C ARG A 2 9.73 44.56 -30.45
N ALA A 3 8.78 43.98 -29.72
CA ALA A 3 9.05 43.28 -28.46
C ALA A 3 9.72 41.93 -28.76
N LEU A 4 10.88 41.67 -28.17
CA LEU A 4 11.53 40.36 -28.16
C LEU A 4 11.02 39.62 -26.91
N ILE A 5 10.12 38.66 -27.12
CA ILE A 5 9.69 37.73 -26.08
C ILE A 5 10.62 36.52 -26.16
N ILE A 6 11.50 36.37 -25.16
CA ILE A 6 12.29 35.16 -24.97
C ILE A 6 11.42 34.18 -24.18
N ALA A 7 10.93 33.14 -24.85
CA ALA A 7 10.17 32.06 -24.21
C ALA A 7 11.10 31.16 -23.41
N ALA A 8 10.98 31.18 -22.08
CA ALA A 8 11.65 30.23 -21.20
C ALA A 8 10.88 28.89 -21.21
N GLY A 9 11.50 27.84 -21.74
CA GLY A 9 10.94 26.49 -21.74
C GLY A 9 10.96 25.89 -20.33
N LEU A 10 9.79 25.68 -19.73
CA LEU A 10 9.63 24.88 -18.52
C LEU A 10 9.81 23.39 -18.86
N ALA A 11 10.96 22.81 -18.51
CA ALA A 11 11.14 21.37 -18.53
C ALA A 11 10.38 20.73 -17.36
N LEU A 12 9.17 20.23 -17.63
CA LEU A 12 8.42 19.39 -16.71
C LEU A 12 9.08 18.01 -16.65
N THR A 13 9.90 17.76 -15.65
CA THR A 13 10.37 16.41 -15.34
C THR A 13 9.19 15.64 -14.73
N ALA A 14 8.48 14.87 -15.56
CA ALA A 14 7.53 13.89 -15.04
C ALA A 14 8.31 12.87 -14.19
N GLY A 15 8.14 12.92 -12.87
CA GLY A 15 8.69 11.89 -11.98
C GLY A 15 8.14 10.52 -12.40
N ALA A 16 9.00 9.50 -12.39
CA ALA A 16 8.57 8.14 -12.68
C ALA A 16 7.42 7.77 -11.73
N ALA A 17 6.24 7.49 -12.29
CA ALA A 17 5.20 6.81 -11.54
C ALA A 17 5.76 5.42 -11.21
N HIS A 18 6.16 5.21 -9.96
CA HIS A 18 6.48 3.87 -9.48
C HIS A 18 5.17 3.08 -9.49
N ALA A 19 4.94 2.36 -10.59
CA ALA A 19 3.85 1.39 -10.66
C ALA A 19 4.04 0.35 -9.55
N ASP A 20 2.92 -0.18 -9.06
CA ASP A 20 2.95 -1.26 -8.08
C ASP A 20 3.85 -2.41 -8.58
N PRO A 21 4.88 -2.81 -7.81
CA PRO A 21 5.80 -3.85 -8.23
C PRO A 21 5.29 -5.28 -7.96
N CYS A 22 4.16 -5.46 -7.28
CA CYS A 22 3.62 -6.79 -6.98
C CYS A 22 3.08 -7.49 -8.24
N GLU A 23 3.47 -8.74 -8.46
CA GLU A 23 2.98 -9.53 -9.60
C GLU A 23 2.52 -10.94 -9.19
N ALA A 24 2.51 -11.25 -7.89
CA ALA A 24 2.01 -12.54 -7.45
C ALA A 24 0.51 -12.71 -7.75
N PRO A 25 0.07 -13.91 -8.15
CA PRO A 25 -1.35 -14.18 -8.33
C PRO A 25 -2.13 -13.94 -7.03
N VAL A 26 -3.32 -13.34 -7.14
CA VAL A 26 -4.20 -13.02 -5.99
C VAL A 26 -5.11 -14.18 -5.58
N SER A 27 -5.14 -15.23 -6.40
CA SER A 27 -5.95 -16.42 -6.17
C SER A 27 -5.19 -17.46 -5.36
N GLY A 28 -5.92 -18.41 -4.74
CA GLY A 28 -5.33 -19.53 -4.01
C GLY A 28 -5.09 -19.28 -2.52
N TYR A 29 -5.22 -18.04 -2.02
CA TYR A 29 -5.11 -17.75 -0.59
C TYR A 29 -6.38 -18.13 0.18
N ARG A 30 -6.19 -18.83 1.30
CA ARG A 30 -7.28 -19.24 2.21
C ARG A 30 -7.28 -18.35 3.46
N ALA A 31 -8.46 -18.09 4.00
CA ALA A 31 -8.57 -17.39 5.29
C ALA A 31 -7.78 -18.15 6.37
N GLY A 32 -7.03 -17.41 7.19
CA GLY A 32 -6.09 -17.95 8.18
C GLY A 32 -4.70 -18.30 7.64
N GLN A 33 -4.49 -18.30 6.32
CA GLN A 33 -3.15 -18.49 5.75
C GLN A 33 -2.25 -17.32 6.11
N VAL A 34 -0.99 -17.63 6.45
CA VAL A 34 0.02 -16.62 6.80
C VAL A 34 0.83 -16.25 5.56
N ILE A 35 1.01 -14.95 5.36
CA ILE A 35 1.92 -14.33 4.40
C ILE A 35 2.94 -13.55 5.22
N ALA A 36 4.24 -13.83 5.07
CA ALA A 36 5.26 -13.16 5.86
C ALA A 36 6.52 -12.91 5.05
N GLY A 37 7.07 -11.72 5.17
CA GLY A 37 8.20 -11.25 4.37
C GLY A 37 8.49 -9.78 4.62
N PRO A 38 9.54 -9.22 4.01
CA PRO A 38 9.74 -7.78 4.04
C PRO A 38 8.64 -7.07 3.25
N VAL A 39 8.21 -5.91 3.76
CA VAL A 39 7.44 -4.94 2.98
C VAL A 39 8.39 -4.35 1.95
N ILE A 40 8.07 -4.45 0.66
CA ILE A 40 8.93 -3.93 -0.40
C ILE A 40 8.37 -2.66 -1.06
N TYR A 41 7.07 -2.41 -0.88
CA TYR A 41 6.38 -1.26 -1.41
C TYR A 41 5.11 -0.96 -0.60
N ALA A 42 4.71 0.30 -0.57
CA ALA A 42 3.45 0.77 -0.02
C ALA A 42 2.73 1.62 -1.07
N GLY A 43 1.55 1.17 -1.50
CA GLY A 43 0.75 1.89 -2.50
C GLY A 43 0.12 3.14 -1.90
N ASP A 44 -0.46 3.01 -0.71
CA ASP A 44 -1.14 4.08 0.02
C ASP A 44 -1.10 3.80 1.55
N GLY A 45 -2.11 4.24 2.29
CA GLY A 45 -2.19 4.04 3.74
C GLY A 45 -2.72 2.67 4.18
N ASP A 46 -3.23 1.83 3.28
CA ASP A 46 -3.74 0.49 3.60
C ASP A 46 -3.43 -0.57 2.52
N SER A 47 -2.65 -0.23 1.50
CA SER A 47 -2.11 -1.14 0.48
C SER A 47 -0.59 -1.32 0.62
N LEU A 48 -0.13 -2.57 0.72
CA LEU A 48 1.28 -2.92 0.87
C LEU A 48 1.67 -4.16 0.07
N CYS A 49 2.92 -4.21 -0.37
CA CYS A 49 3.49 -5.33 -1.09
C CYS A 49 4.46 -6.12 -0.21
N VAL A 50 4.23 -7.42 -0.05
CA VAL A 50 5.07 -8.30 0.79
C VAL A 50 5.79 -9.33 -0.07
N ALA A 51 7.11 -9.38 0.03
CA ALA A 51 7.92 -10.31 -0.74
C ALA A 51 8.04 -11.69 -0.08
N LEU A 52 7.54 -12.73 -0.76
CA LEU A 52 7.77 -14.13 -0.37
C LEU A 52 9.07 -14.71 -0.96
N GLY A 53 9.65 -14.02 -1.93
CA GLY A 53 10.88 -14.39 -2.61
C GLY A 53 11.50 -13.20 -3.35
N ARG A 54 12.50 -13.47 -4.19
CA ARG A 54 13.26 -12.40 -4.89
C ARG A 54 12.59 -11.92 -6.17
N ASP A 55 11.69 -12.73 -6.74
CA ASP A 55 10.97 -12.45 -7.97
C ASP A 55 9.68 -11.68 -7.69
N ARG A 56 9.33 -10.72 -8.55
CA ARG A 56 8.07 -9.95 -8.53
C ARG A 56 6.84 -10.87 -8.57
N ALA A 57 6.92 -12.02 -9.24
CA ALA A 57 5.88 -13.04 -9.24
C ALA A 57 5.62 -13.69 -7.86
N GLN A 58 6.49 -13.41 -6.88
CA GLN A 58 6.36 -13.85 -5.48
C GLN A 58 6.07 -12.67 -4.54
N TRP A 59 5.79 -11.48 -5.08
CA TRP A 59 5.48 -10.29 -4.32
C TRP A 59 3.97 -10.07 -4.31
N VAL A 60 3.38 -10.20 -3.14
CA VAL A 60 1.94 -10.23 -2.96
C VAL A 60 1.44 -8.85 -2.61
N GLU A 61 0.53 -8.32 -3.42
CA GLU A 61 -0.20 -7.10 -3.09
C GLU A 61 -1.27 -7.41 -2.05
N ILE A 62 -1.24 -6.66 -0.95
CA ILE A 62 -2.13 -6.85 0.19
C ILE A 62 -2.93 -5.58 0.41
N ARG A 63 -4.24 -5.78 0.55
CA ARG A 63 -5.16 -4.82 1.17
C ARG A 63 -5.28 -5.13 2.66
N GLU A 64 -4.92 -4.18 3.51
CA GLU A 64 -5.07 -4.29 4.95
C GLU A 64 -6.55 -4.44 5.32
N ALA A 65 -6.86 -5.49 6.09
CA ALA A 65 -8.23 -5.85 6.41
C ALA A 65 -8.81 -5.08 7.61
N ARG A 66 -7.94 -4.52 8.48
CA ARG A 66 -8.32 -3.98 9.79
C ARG A 66 -8.01 -2.50 9.97
N TRP A 67 -7.65 -1.82 8.90
CA TRP A 67 -7.44 -0.37 8.86
C TRP A 67 -7.84 0.15 7.49
N PHE A 68 -8.72 1.16 7.47
CA PHE A 68 -9.19 1.80 6.24
C PHE A 68 -8.66 3.23 6.14
N ALA A 69 -7.51 3.38 5.48
CA ALA A 69 -6.86 4.67 5.37
C ALA A 69 -7.65 5.60 4.42
N PRO A 70 -7.61 6.93 4.65
CA PRO A 70 -8.09 7.88 3.65
C PRO A 70 -7.37 7.66 2.32
N GLU A 71 -8.09 7.83 1.20
CA GLU A 71 -7.49 7.69 -0.13
C GLU A 71 -6.40 8.75 -0.32
N LEU A 72 -5.39 8.50 -1.18
CA LEU A 72 -4.24 9.40 -1.35
C LEU A 72 -4.59 10.87 -1.68
N HIS A 73 -5.73 11.09 -2.32
CA HIS A 73 -6.22 12.41 -2.69
C HIS A 73 -7.05 13.09 -1.60
N GLU A 74 -7.45 12.36 -0.57
CA GLU A 74 -8.27 12.83 0.55
C GLU A 74 -7.39 13.42 1.67
N PRO A 75 -7.97 14.27 2.55
CA PRO A 75 -7.28 14.74 3.74
C PRO A 75 -6.74 13.58 4.59
N GLY A 76 -5.43 13.60 4.89
CA GLY A 76 -4.76 12.57 5.68
C GLY A 76 -4.23 11.38 4.88
N GLY A 77 -4.60 11.21 3.61
CA GLY A 77 -4.18 10.05 2.80
C GLY A 77 -2.68 10.04 2.51
N ARG A 78 -2.08 11.21 2.20
CA ARG A 78 -0.63 11.34 2.02
C ARG A 78 0.14 11.12 3.31
N GLU A 79 -0.40 11.59 4.43
CA GLU A 79 0.17 11.37 5.76
C GLU A 79 0.14 9.87 6.10
N ALA A 80 -0.97 9.17 5.84
CA ALA A 80 -1.10 7.72 6.02
C ALA A 80 -0.07 6.96 5.16
N LYS A 81 0.08 7.32 3.89
CA LYS A 81 1.10 6.73 3.01
C LYS A 81 2.52 6.93 3.58
N ARG A 82 2.85 8.12 4.10
CA ARG A 82 4.18 8.35 4.71
C ARG A 82 4.45 7.44 5.91
N VAL A 83 3.41 7.04 6.66
CA VAL A 83 3.53 6.02 7.72
C VAL A 83 3.94 4.69 7.11
N MET A 84 3.23 4.23 6.08
CA MET A 84 3.52 2.97 5.39
C MET A 84 4.89 2.97 4.70
N ASP A 85 5.33 4.10 4.13
CA ASP A 85 6.65 4.22 3.50
C ASP A 85 7.79 3.97 4.51
N ARG A 86 7.62 4.34 5.79
CA ARG A 86 8.58 4.00 6.86
C ARG A 86 8.57 2.51 7.23
N LEU A 87 7.58 1.76 6.75
CA LEU A 87 7.49 0.32 6.96
C LEU A 87 8.23 -0.48 5.88
N VAL A 88 8.58 0.13 4.75
CA VAL A 88 9.34 -0.51 3.68
C VAL A 88 10.70 -0.98 4.19
N GLY A 89 11.07 -2.21 3.83
CA GLY A 89 12.24 -2.94 4.29
C GLY A 89 12.04 -3.70 5.60
N ARG A 90 10.95 -3.46 6.34
CA ARG A 90 10.67 -4.10 7.62
C ARG A 90 9.83 -5.36 7.45
N ARG A 91 9.86 -6.25 8.44
CA ARG A 91 9.20 -7.56 8.33
C ARG A 91 7.71 -7.44 8.65
N ALA A 92 6.88 -7.81 7.68
CA ALA A 92 5.44 -7.99 7.85
C ALA A 92 5.08 -9.45 8.15
N VAL A 93 4.04 -9.63 8.96
CA VAL A 93 3.28 -10.87 9.11
C VAL A 93 1.83 -10.53 8.90
N CYS A 94 1.21 -11.14 7.90
CA CYS A 94 -0.15 -10.89 7.46
C CYS A 94 -0.95 -12.19 7.53
N ILE A 95 -2.13 -12.13 8.13
CA ILE A 95 -3.06 -13.26 8.20
C ILE A 95 -4.18 -12.97 7.22
N VAL A 96 -4.36 -13.84 6.23
CA VAL A 96 -5.40 -13.68 5.20
C VAL A 96 -6.77 -13.74 5.85
N GLU A 97 -7.65 -12.80 5.50
CA GLU A 97 -9.01 -12.68 6.03
C GLU A 97 -10.02 -12.64 4.89
N ARG A 98 -11.31 -12.82 5.24
CA ARG A 98 -12.39 -12.53 4.30
C ARG A 98 -12.76 -11.06 4.43
N GLY A 99 -12.82 -10.35 3.31
CA GLY A 99 -13.43 -9.02 3.26
C GLY A 99 -14.95 -9.09 3.32
N GLN A 100 -15.60 -7.91 3.28
CA GLN A 100 -17.07 -7.82 3.24
C GLN A 100 -17.69 -8.48 2.00
N ASN A 101 -16.92 -8.61 0.92
CA ASN A 101 -17.33 -9.35 -0.27
C ASN A 101 -17.34 -10.89 -0.09
N GLY A 102 -17.02 -11.39 1.11
CA GLY A 102 -16.96 -12.82 1.43
C GLY A 102 -15.75 -13.57 0.85
N ARG A 103 -14.86 -12.87 0.13
CA ARG A 103 -13.68 -13.41 -0.55
C ARG A 103 -12.41 -13.02 0.21
N THR A 104 -11.32 -13.73 -0.08
CA THR A 104 -9.97 -13.44 0.43
C THR A 104 -9.20 -12.45 -0.45
N SER A 105 -9.87 -11.85 -1.43
CA SER A 105 -9.29 -10.90 -2.37
C SER A 105 -10.28 -9.79 -2.73
N SER A 106 -9.73 -8.64 -3.11
CA SER A 106 -10.45 -7.48 -3.65
C SER A 106 -9.66 -6.93 -4.82
N TYR A 107 -10.23 -6.94 -6.03
CA TYR A 107 -9.53 -6.62 -7.27
C TYR A 107 -8.26 -7.48 -7.44
N ASP A 108 -7.12 -6.81 -7.52
CA ASP A 108 -5.74 -7.27 -7.64
C ASP A 108 -5.02 -7.46 -6.29
N ARG A 109 -5.76 -7.45 -5.16
CA ARG A 109 -5.17 -7.55 -3.83
C ARG A 109 -5.69 -8.73 -3.03
N VAL A 110 -4.81 -9.34 -2.25
CA VAL A 110 -5.17 -10.27 -1.18
C VAL A 110 -5.62 -9.46 0.05
N ILE A 111 -6.70 -9.86 0.69
CA ILE A 111 -7.19 -9.21 1.91
C ILE A 111 -6.52 -9.88 3.12
N ALA A 112 -5.77 -9.12 3.91
CA ALA A 112 -5.11 -9.67 5.09
C ALA A 112 -4.95 -8.65 6.21
N ALA A 113 -4.96 -9.12 7.46
CA ALA A 113 -4.62 -8.31 8.63
C ALA A 113 -3.12 -8.38 8.88
N CYS A 114 -2.41 -7.26 8.75
CA CYS A 114 -0.96 -7.20 8.84
C CYS A 114 -0.44 -6.56 10.13
N SER A 115 0.70 -7.08 10.57
CA SER A 115 1.56 -6.47 11.58
C SER A 115 2.97 -6.33 11.04
N VAL A 116 3.61 -5.17 11.28
CA VAL A 116 5.01 -4.92 10.93
C VAL A 116 5.80 -4.78 12.22
N ASP A 117 6.88 -5.57 12.34
CA ASP A 117 7.69 -5.73 13.55
C ASP A 117 6.84 -6.02 14.81
N GLY A 118 5.85 -6.90 14.65
CA GLY A 118 4.94 -7.32 15.72
C GLY A 118 3.87 -6.29 16.10
N ARG A 119 3.79 -5.15 15.40
CA ARG A 119 2.79 -4.11 15.67
C ARG A 119 1.76 -4.02 14.53
N PRO A 120 0.44 -4.04 14.81
CA PRO A 120 -0.60 -3.90 13.79
C PRO A 120 -0.49 -2.59 13.01
N ILE A 121 -0.81 -2.60 11.71
CA ILE A 121 -0.82 -1.39 10.87
C ILE A 121 -1.66 -0.27 11.50
N ALA A 122 -2.85 -0.60 12.00
CA ALA A 122 -3.72 0.34 12.70
C ALA A 122 -3.06 1.05 13.90
N GLU A 123 -2.14 0.38 14.60
CA GLU A 123 -1.42 1.01 15.70
C GLU A 123 -0.31 1.95 15.23
N HIS A 124 0.44 1.58 14.17
CA HIS A 124 1.39 2.52 13.54
C HIS A 124 0.68 3.81 13.11
N MET A 125 -0.49 3.68 12.50
CA MET A 125 -1.31 4.80 12.05
C MET A 125 -1.77 5.70 13.19
N ARG A 126 -2.36 5.11 14.24
CA ARG A 126 -2.86 5.89 15.40
C ARG A 126 -1.75 6.61 16.15
N ARG A 127 -0.56 6.02 16.27
CA ARG A 127 0.59 6.65 16.93
C ARG A 127 1.04 7.92 16.20
N ASP A 128 0.88 7.94 14.88
CA ASP A 128 1.20 9.08 14.04
C ASP A 128 0.01 10.02 13.82
N GLY A 129 -1.07 9.86 14.59
CA GLY A 129 -2.24 10.74 14.58
C GLY A 129 -3.11 10.59 13.33
N ILE A 130 -2.96 9.49 12.58
CA ILE A 130 -3.77 9.22 11.39
C ILE A 130 -5.13 8.66 11.81
N ALA A 131 -6.21 9.25 11.30
CA ALA A 131 -7.57 8.75 11.44
C ALA A 131 -7.93 7.84 10.26
N GLU A 132 -8.85 6.89 10.50
CA GLU A 132 -9.49 6.18 9.38
C GLU A 132 -10.33 7.15 8.56
N GLY A 133 -10.41 6.88 7.26
CA GLY A 133 -11.24 7.64 6.33
C GLY A 133 -11.59 6.90 5.04
N GLY A 134 -11.05 5.69 4.87
CA GLY A 134 -11.22 4.91 3.66
C GLY A 134 -12.63 4.35 3.49
N ARG A 135 -13.06 4.25 2.23
CA ARG A 135 -14.32 3.61 1.81
C ARG A 135 -14.19 2.10 1.60
N GLY A 136 -13.01 1.55 1.87
CA GLY A 136 -12.68 0.16 1.63
C GLY A 136 -13.39 -0.89 2.47
N ARG A 137 -14.28 -0.46 3.36
CA ARG A 137 -14.98 -1.30 4.32
C ARG A 137 -15.70 -2.42 3.56
#